data_AF-A0A1J4J4V3-F1
#
_entry.id   AF-A0A1J4J4V3-F1
#
_cell.length_a   1.000
_cell.length_b   1.000
_cell.length_c   1.000
_cell.angle_alpha   90.00
_cell.angle_beta   90.00
_cell.angle_gamma   90.00
#
_symmetry.space_group_name_H-M   'P 1'
#
loop_
_entity.id
_entity.type
_entity.pdbx_description
1 polymer ?
#
loop_
_entity_poly.entity_id
_entity_poly.type
_entity_poly.pdbx_seq_one_letter_code
_entity_poly.pdbx_strand_id
1 'polypeptide(L)'
;MDDKIIVQRNMEDENTAVSAPAGSYQIFEQAIKSGDESLIDFLLNKIPLEVIPDLIKSMQPLMINVFLRTFTYYIQLKPQSLSKALPWIEECIDQWQTDIMASSVSQKKVAELQHVLRQRTQQIGLFVEVDSLSTFVAHEKEGAGIGLPINDLEAQTLMEE
;
A
#
# COMPACT_ATOMS: atom_id res chain seq x y z
N MET A 1 -2.31 -56.06 36.91
CA MET A 1 -2.30 -56.36 35.47
C MET A 1 -3.31 -55.43 34.81
N ASP A 2 -3.15 -54.12 34.99
CA ASP A 2 -2.17 -53.23 34.33
C ASP A 2 -2.65 -52.82 32.94
N ASP A 3 -3.12 -51.57 32.91
CA ASP A 3 -2.91 -50.53 31.91
C ASP A 3 -2.50 -50.94 30.49
N LYS A 4 -3.27 -50.44 29.52
CA LYS A 4 -2.78 -49.38 28.62
C LYS A 4 -3.92 -48.77 27.82
N ILE A 5 -4.32 -47.59 28.25
CA ILE A 5 -4.98 -46.57 27.43
C ILE A 5 -3.95 -46.11 26.39
N ILE A 6 -4.23 -46.33 25.11
CA ILE A 6 -3.46 -45.72 24.01
C ILE A 6 -4.24 -44.47 23.57
N VAL A 7 -3.86 -43.32 24.13
CA VAL A 7 -4.21 -42.01 23.58
C VAL A 7 -3.27 -41.77 22.40
N GLN A 8 -3.77 -41.96 21.18
CA GLN A 8 -3.14 -41.38 19.99
C GLN A 8 -3.56 -39.90 19.94
N ARG A 9 -2.68 -39.03 20.44
CA ARG A 9 -2.67 -37.60 20.10
C ARG A 9 -2.23 -37.49 18.64
N ASN A 10 -3.17 -37.34 17.72
CA ASN A 10 -2.86 -36.76 16.43
C ASN A 10 -2.87 -35.24 16.62
N MET A 11 -1.70 -34.69 16.94
CA MET A 11 -1.32 -33.34 16.54
C MET A 11 -1.05 -33.42 15.04
N GLU A 12 -2.08 -33.15 14.25
CA GLU A 12 -1.89 -32.74 12.86
C GLU A 12 -2.31 -31.29 12.81
N ASP A 13 -1.29 -30.44 12.66
CA ASP A 13 -1.41 -29.02 12.38
C ASP A 13 -2.44 -28.83 11.27
N GLU A 14 -3.60 -28.29 11.64
CA GLU A 14 -4.57 -27.79 10.68
C GLU A 14 -3.99 -26.52 10.07
N ASN A 15 -3.05 -26.71 9.14
CA ASN A 15 -2.65 -25.69 8.19
C ASN A 15 -3.83 -25.58 7.21
N THR A 16 -4.88 -24.88 7.63
CA THR A 16 -6.03 -24.53 6.78
C THR A 16 -5.49 -23.59 5.70
N ALA A 17 -4.92 -24.16 4.64
CA ALA A 17 -4.62 -23.44 3.43
C ALA A 17 -5.95 -22.83 2.97
N VAL A 18 -6.08 -21.50 3.12
CA VAL A 18 -7.23 -20.74 2.65
C VAL A 18 -7.17 -20.77 1.13
N SER A 19 -7.67 -21.86 0.55
CA SER A 19 -7.73 -22.02 -0.90
C SER A 19 -8.62 -20.93 -1.48
N ALA A 20 -8.09 -20.20 -2.45
CA ALA A 20 -8.81 -19.15 -3.14
C ALA A 20 -10.20 -19.66 -3.59
N PRO A 21 -11.30 -18.94 -3.31
CA PRO A 21 -12.64 -19.40 -3.66
C PRO A 21 -12.74 -19.68 -5.16
N ALA A 22 -13.47 -20.74 -5.56
CA ALA A 22 -13.57 -21.15 -6.96
C ALA A 22 -14.00 -19.98 -7.87
N GLY A 23 -13.21 -19.69 -8.92
CA GLY A 23 -13.43 -18.57 -9.84
C GLY A 23 -12.66 -17.28 -9.52
N SER A 24 -12.02 -17.18 -8.35
CA SER A 24 -11.16 -16.05 -7.96
C SER A 24 -10.04 -15.78 -8.97
N TYR A 25 -9.38 -16.82 -9.50
CA TYR A 25 -8.34 -16.69 -10.51
C TYR A 25 -8.86 -16.07 -11.83
N GLN A 26 -10.05 -16.48 -12.28
CA GLN A 26 -10.64 -15.97 -13.51
C GLN A 26 -11.00 -14.48 -13.37
N ILE A 27 -11.54 -14.10 -12.21
CA ILE A 27 -11.84 -12.70 -11.89
C ILE A 27 -10.54 -11.88 -11.82
N PHE A 28 -9.51 -12.42 -11.17
CA PHE A 28 -8.19 -11.80 -11.07
C PHE A 28 -7.58 -11.56 -12.46
N GLU A 29 -7.51 -12.59 -13.29
CA GLU A 29 -6.98 -12.52 -14.64
C GLU A 29 -7.76 -11.54 -15.51
N GLN A 30 -9.10 -11.55 -15.43
CA GLN A 30 -9.92 -10.58 -16.16
C GLN A 30 -9.69 -9.15 -15.68
N ALA A 31 -9.65 -8.89 -14.37
CA ALA A 31 -9.42 -7.56 -13.81
C ALA A 31 -8.10 -6.97 -14.30
N ILE A 32 -7.03 -7.78 -14.31
CA ILE A 32 -5.71 -7.33 -14.79
C ILE A 32 -5.74 -7.01 -16.27
N LYS A 33 -6.30 -7.92 -17.09
CA LYS A 33 -6.29 -7.80 -18.55
C LYS A 33 -7.20 -6.69 -19.07
N SER A 34 -8.39 -6.55 -18.51
CA SER A 34 -9.34 -5.51 -18.91
C SER A 34 -8.95 -4.14 -18.35
N GLY A 35 -8.29 -4.11 -17.18
CA GLY A 35 -8.09 -2.87 -16.43
C GLY A 35 -9.40 -2.27 -15.91
N ASP A 36 -10.46 -3.08 -15.83
CA ASP A 36 -11.76 -2.64 -15.35
C ASP A 36 -11.66 -2.23 -13.88
N GLU A 37 -11.89 -0.95 -13.62
CA GLU A 37 -11.80 -0.38 -12.28
C GLU A 37 -12.71 -1.06 -11.27
N SER A 38 -13.90 -1.51 -11.69
CA SER A 38 -14.86 -2.16 -10.81
C SER A 38 -14.40 -3.54 -10.40
N LEU A 39 -13.74 -4.28 -11.30
CA LEU A 39 -13.15 -5.58 -11.00
C LEU A 39 -11.90 -5.42 -10.12
N ILE A 40 -11.09 -4.40 -10.37
CA ILE A 40 -9.95 -4.08 -9.50
C ILE A 40 -10.45 -3.69 -8.10
N ASP A 41 -11.48 -2.84 -8.01
CA ASP A 41 -12.12 -2.52 -6.73
C ASP A 41 -12.66 -3.76 -6.04
N PHE A 42 -13.28 -4.69 -6.77
CA PHE A 42 -13.70 -5.96 -6.20
C PHE A 42 -12.52 -6.74 -5.61
N LEU A 43 -11.41 -6.88 -6.35
CA LEU A 43 -10.21 -7.56 -5.85
C LEU A 43 -9.69 -6.92 -4.57
N LEU A 44 -9.50 -5.60 -4.58
CA LEU A 44 -8.91 -4.87 -3.45
C LEU A 44 -9.78 -4.87 -2.18
N ASN A 45 -11.10 -5.06 -2.32
CA ASN A 45 -12.03 -4.93 -1.20
C ASN A 45 -12.67 -6.24 -0.76
N LYS A 46 -12.67 -7.28 -1.60
CA LYS A 46 -13.40 -8.54 -1.34
C LYS A 46 -12.51 -9.76 -1.23
N ILE A 47 -11.31 -9.73 -1.81
CA ILE A 47 -10.38 -10.85 -1.71
C ILE A 47 -9.58 -10.70 -0.40
N PRO A 48 -9.54 -11.76 0.43
CA PRO A 48 -8.71 -11.78 1.63
C PRO A 48 -7.22 -11.64 1.29
N LEU A 49 -6.44 -11.00 2.16
CA LEU A 49 -5.02 -10.78 1.93
C LEU A 49 -4.24 -12.11 1.86
N GLU A 50 -4.71 -13.12 2.59
CA GLU A 50 -4.12 -14.46 2.67
C GLU A 50 -4.17 -15.20 1.32
N VAL A 51 -5.07 -14.79 0.43
CA VAL A 51 -5.29 -15.41 -0.89
C VAL A 51 -4.42 -14.78 -1.98
N ILE A 52 -3.85 -13.59 -1.74
CA ILE A 52 -3.06 -12.84 -2.72
C ILE A 52 -1.84 -13.66 -3.22
N PRO A 53 -1.03 -14.30 -2.35
CA PRO A 53 0.12 -15.08 -2.81
C PRO A 53 -0.25 -16.18 -3.80
N ASP A 54 -1.34 -16.91 -3.55
CA ASP A 54 -1.80 -17.98 -4.43
C ASP A 54 -2.26 -17.44 -5.81
N LEU A 55 -2.93 -16.29 -5.84
CA LEU A 55 -3.36 -15.64 -7.08
C LEU A 55 -2.17 -15.10 -7.89
N ILE A 56 -1.21 -14.47 -7.21
CA ILE A 56 -0.03 -13.91 -7.85
C ILE A 56 0.89 -15.01 -8.38
N LYS A 57 1.08 -16.08 -7.61
CA LYS A 57 1.89 -17.24 -8.02
C LYS A 57 1.31 -18.00 -9.20
N SER A 58 -0.03 -18.05 -9.31
CA SER A 58 -0.71 -18.69 -10.44
C SER A 58 -0.73 -17.84 -11.71
N MET A 59 -0.26 -16.59 -11.64
CA MET A 59 -0.16 -15.70 -12.80
C MET A 59 0.84 -16.24 -13.84
N GLN A 60 0.57 -16.04 -15.12
CA GLN A 60 1.56 -16.35 -16.17
C GLN A 60 2.64 -15.26 -16.24
N PRO A 61 3.91 -15.57 -16.55
CA PRO A 61 4.99 -14.57 -16.63
C PRO A 61 4.67 -13.40 -17.57
N LEU A 62 3.98 -13.66 -18.68
CA LEU A 62 3.57 -12.63 -19.65
C LEU A 62 2.63 -11.57 -19.04
N MET A 63 1.92 -11.90 -17.96
CA MET A 63 0.99 -11.00 -17.30
C MET A 63 1.64 -10.06 -16.30
N ILE A 64 2.90 -10.27 -15.88
CA ILE A 64 3.61 -9.40 -14.92
C ILE A 64 3.58 -7.94 -15.39
N ASN A 65 3.89 -7.71 -16.67
CA ASN A 65 3.89 -6.36 -17.25
C ASN A 65 2.49 -5.74 -17.31
N VAL A 66 1.47 -6.56 -17.55
CA VAL A 66 0.07 -6.12 -17.59
C VAL A 66 -0.37 -5.75 -16.18
N PHE A 67 -0.08 -6.60 -15.20
CA PHE A 67 -0.34 -6.35 -13.79
C PHE A 67 0.28 -5.05 -13.31
N LEU A 68 1.60 -4.87 -13.48
CA LEU A 68 2.32 -3.67 -13.05
C LEU A 68 1.75 -2.41 -13.71
N ARG A 69 1.43 -2.48 -15.01
CA ARG A 69 0.80 -1.36 -15.72
C ARG A 69 -0.59 -1.04 -15.17
N THR A 70 -1.44 -2.05 -15.01
CA THR A 70 -2.82 -1.89 -14.56
C THR A 70 -2.87 -1.31 -13.15
N PHE A 71 -2.09 -1.86 -12.21
CA PHE A 71 -2.04 -1.36 -10.84
C PHE A 71 -1.40 0.04 -10.76
N THR A 72 -0.35 0.33 -11.53
CA THR A 72 0.23 1.68 -11.59
C THR A 72 -0.77 2.71 -12.08
N TYR A 73 -1.49 2.39 -13.16
CA TYR A 73 -2.54 3.27 -13.68
C TYR A 73 -3.69 3.46 -12.67
N TYR A 74 -4.10 2.38 -12.03
CA TYR A 74 -5.18 2.39 -11.05
C TYR A 74 -4.88 3.31 -9.85
N ILE A 75 -3.68 3.23 -9.27
CA ILE A 75 -3.29 4.10 -8.14
C ILE A 75 -3.06 5.56 -8.56
N GLN A 76 -2.76 5.84 -9.83
CA GLN A 76 -2.72 7.20 -10.35
C GLN A 76 -4.13 7.80 -10.38
N LEU A 77 -5.11 7.03 -10.84
CA LEU A 77 -6.52 7.43 -10.92
C LEU A 77 -7.20 7.51 -9.54
N LYS A 78 -6.96 6.53 -8.68
CA LYS A 78 -7.57 6.39 -7.35
C LYS A 78 -6.50 6.28 -6.26
N PRO A 79 -5.87 7.40 -5.87
CA PRO A 79 -4.75 7.40 -4.93
C PRO A 79 -5.10 6.88 -3.55
N GLN A 80 -6.35 7.10 -3.13
CA GLN A 80 -6.89 6.59 -1.87
C GLN A 80 -6.89 5.06 -1.77
N SER A 81 -6.83 4.36 -2.90
CA SER A 81 -6.79 2.90 -2.94
C SER A 81 -5.37 2.34 -2.80
N LEU A 82 -4.34 3.19 -2.70
CA LEU A 82 -2.94 2.77 -2.62
C LEU A 82 -2.69 1.79 -1.46
N SER A 83 -3.21 2.08 -0.26
CA SER A 83 -3.01 1.20 0.91
C SER A 83 -3.54 -0.21 0.69
N LYS A 84 -4.62 -0.36 -0.09
CA LYS A 84 -5.19 -1.67 -0.43
C LYS A 84 -4.48 -2.34 -1.60
N ALA A 85 -3.94 -1.55 -2.52
CA ALA A 85 -3.20 -2.04 -3.68
C ALA A 85 -1.77 -2.48 -3.33
N LEU A 86 -1.16 -1.91 -2.29
CA LEU A 86 0.23 -2.21 -1.89
C LEU A 86 0.51 -3.70 -1.67
N PRO A 87 -0.29 -4.45 -0.88
CA PRO A 87 -0.05 -5.89 -0.68
C PRO A 87 0.02 -6.69 -1.98
N TRP A 88 -0.79 -6.34 -2.98
CA TRP A 88 -0.78 -6.99 -4.29
C TRP A 88 0.49 -6.67 -5.08
N ILE A 89 0.93 -5.41 -5.01
CA ILE A 89 2.11 -4.92 -5.70
C ILE A 89 3.38 -5.54 -5.09
N GLU A 90 3.46 -5.57 -3.77
CA GLU A 90 4.57 -6.16 -3.01
C GLU A 90 4.68 -7.66 -3.33
N GLU A 91 3.58 -8.40 -3.20
CA GLU A 91 3.56 -9.84 -3.53
C GLU A 91 3.95 -10.10 -4.99
N CYS A 92 3.51 -9.26 -5.94
CA CYS A 92 3.91 -9.40 -7.33
C CYS A 92 5.42 -9.20 -7.53
N ILE A 93 6.01 -8.19 -6.87
CA ILE A 93 7.44 -7.88 -7.01
C ILE A 93 8.27 -8.99 -6.37
N ASP A 94 7.86 -9.47 -5.20
CA ASP A 94 8.58 -10.51 -4.46
C ASP A 94 8.49 -11.86 -5.18
N GLN A 95 7.29 -12.28 -5.59
CA GLN A 95 7.09 -13.57 -6.27
C GLN A 95 7.77 -13.62 -7.65
N TRP A 96 7.81 -12.51 -8.38
CA TRP A 96 8.30 -12.45 -9.76
C TRP A 96 9.62 -11.68 -9.92
N GLN A 97 10.38 -11.50 -8.84
CA GLN A 97 11.60 -10.70 -8.83
C GLN A 97 12.60 -11.13 -9.90
N THR A 98 12.83 -12.44 -10.06
CA THR A 98 13.78 -12.98 -11.03
C THR A 98 13.39 -12.61 -12.47
N ASP A 99 12.12 -12.80 -12.84
CA ASP A 99 11.60 -12.46 -14.16
C ASP A 99 11.61 -10.95 -14.42
N ILE A 100 11.26 -10.16 -13.40
CA ILE A 100 11.33 -8.70 -13.47
C ILE A 100 12.76 -8.25 -13.73
N MET A 101 13.74 -8.80 -13.00
CA MET A 101 15.15 -8.47 -13.16
C MET A 101 15.71 -8.93 -14.50
N ALA A 102 15.19 -10.01 -15.09
CA ALA A 102 15.59 -10.48 -16.41
C ALA A 102 14.99 -9.65 -17.57
N SER A 103 13.94 -8.87 -17.33
CA SER A 103 13.17 -8.16 -18.35
C SER A 103 13.31 -6.64 -18.23
N SER A 104 13.97 -6.00 -19.19
CA SER A 104 14.10 -4.53 -19.23
C SER A 104 12.74 -3.80 -19.31
N VAL A 105 11.74 -4.43 -19.94
CA VAL A 105 10.37 -3.92 -19.99
C VAL A 105 9.76 -3.91 -18.59
N SER A 106 9.93 -4.99 -17.84
CA SER A 106 9.39 -5.12 -16.48
C SER A 106 10.11 -4.18 -15.51
N GLN A 107 11.43 -4.06 -15.61
CA GLN A 107 12.21 -3.06 -14.86
C GLN A 107 11.70 -1.64 -15.11
N LYS A 108 11.42 -1.28 -16.38
CA LYS A 108 10.85 0.03 -16.71
C LYS A 108 9.49 0.23 -16.05
N LYS A 109 8.64 -0.80 -16.00
CA LYS A 109 7.33 -0.72 -15.31
C LYS A 109 7.44 -0.58 -13.81
N VAL A 110 8.41 -1.25 -13.18
CA VAL A 110 8.71 -1.03 -11.76
C VAL A 110 9.23 0.40 -11.53
N ALA A 111 10.07 0.94 -12.42
CA ALA A 111 10.54 2.32 -12.30
C ALA A 111 9.41 3.35 -12.45
N GLU A 112 8.46 3.13 -13.37
CA GLU A 112 7.25 3.94 -13.52
C GLU A 112 6.41 3.91 -12.23
N LEU A 113 6.18 2.72 -11.66
CA LEU A 113 5.51 2.54 -10.37
C LEU A 113 6.23 3.29 -9.25
N GLN A 114 7.55 3.12 -9.12
CA GLN A 114 8.36 3.81 -8.12
C GLN A 114 8.25 5.33 -8.25
N HIS A 115 8.24 5.86 -9.47
CA HIS A 115 8.06 7.28 -9.71
C HIS A 115 6.71 7.78 -9.17
N VAL A 116 5.62 7.05 -9.44
CA VAL A 116 4.28 7.37 -8.93
C VAL A 116 4.25 7.35 -7.41
N LEU A 117 4.81 6.32 -6.78
CA LEU A 117 4.86 6.20 -5.33
C LEU A 117 5.66 7.34 -4.70
N ARG A 118 6.82 7.70 -5.27
CA ARG A 118 7.63 8.84 -4.79
C ARG A 118 6.90 10.17 -4.89
N GLN A 119 6.23 10.44 -6.01
CA GLN A 119 5.43 11.65 -6.16
C GLN A 119 4.35 11.76 -5.08
N ARG A 120 3.73 10.63 -4.71
CA ARG A 120 2.73 10.58 -3.64
C ARG A 120 3.33 10.84 -2.26
N THR A 121 4.44 10.20 -1.92
CA THR A 121 5.13 10.46 -0.65
C THR A 121 5.52 11.93 -0.50
N GLN A 122 5.99 12.57 -1.57
CA GLN A 122 6.31 14.00 -1.57
C GLN A 122 5.07 14.88 -1.34
N GLN A 123 3.95 14.55 -1.98
CA GLN A 123 2.68 15.27 -1.76
C GLN A 123 2.17 15.16 -0.32
N ILE A 124 2.35 14.00 0.31
CA ILE A 124 1.98 13.81 1.73
C ILE A 124 2.84 14.71 2.63
N GLY A 125 4.15 14.80 2.38
CA GLY A 125 5.04 15.70 3.12
C GLY A 125 4.58 17.16 3.06
N LEU A 126 4.26 17.64 1.86
CA LEU A 126 3.71 18.99 1.66
C LEU A 126 2.37 19.19 2.39
N PHE A 127 1.50 18.18 2.39
CA PHE A 127 0.22 18.28 3.08
C PHE A 127 0.39 18.42 4.60
N VAL A 128 1.31 17.67 5.21
CA VAL A 128 1.61 17.76 6.65
C VAL A 128 2.16 19.14 7.01
N GLU A 129 3.03 19.72 6.16
CA GLU A 129 3.52 21.08 6.35
C GLU A 129 2.38 22.12 6.28
N VAL A 130 1.49 22.01 5.30
CA VAL A 130 0.34 22.92 5.17
C VAL A 130 -0.64 22.77 6.33
N ASP A 131 -0.91 21.55 6.79
CA ASP A 131 -1.82 21.27 7.90
C ASP A 131 -1.27 21.80 9.23
N SER A 132 0.02 21.60 9.49
CA SER A 132 0.70 22.16 10.66
C SER A 132 0.72 23.70 10.66
N LEU A 133 0.96 24.33 9.50
CA LEU A 133 0.88 25.78 9.35
C LEU A 133 -0.55 26.30 9.56
N SER A 134 -1.55 25.61 9.01
CA SER A 134 -2.97 25.96 9.15
C SER A 134 -3.42 25.87 10.61
N THR A 135 -2.99 24.82 11.31
CA THR A 135 -3.24 24.61 12.74
C THR A 135 -2.57 25.70 13.58
N PHE A 136 -1.31 26.04 13.28
CA PHE A 136 -0.62 27.16 13.93
C PHE A 136 -1.37 28.50 13.75
N VAL A 137 -1.76 28.83 12.52
CA VAL A 137 -2.52 30.07 12.22
C VAL A 137 -3.87 30.08 12.93
N ALA A 138 -4.57 28.94 13.01
CA ALA A 138 -5.83 28.83 13.75
C ALA A 138 -5.62 29.09 15.24
N HIS A 139 -4.60 28.48 15.86
CA HIS A 139 -4.25 28.72 17.27
C HIS A 139 -3.85 30.17 17.56
N GLU A 140 -3.09 30.81 16.67
CA GLU A 140 -2.75 32.24 16.77
C GLU A 140 -3.99 33.13 16.69
N LYS A 141 -4.91 32.84 15.76
CA LYS A 141 -6.18 33.60 15.61
C LYS A 141 -7.13 33.43 16.78
N GLU A 142 -7.13 32.27 17.42
CA GLU A 142 -7.97 31.96 18.59
C GLU A 142 -7.38 32.49 19.90
N GLY A 143 -6.22 33.16 19.86
CA GLY A 143 -5.57 33.72 21.05
C GLY A 143 -4.97 32.66 21.98
N ALA A 144 -4.88 31.41 21.53
CA ALA A 144 -4.20 30.32 22.21
C ALA A 144 -2.69 30.26 21.87
N GLY A 145 -2.23 31.19 21.03
CA GLY A 145 -0.84 31.32 20.61
C GLY A 145 0.10 31.29 21.82
N ILE A 146 1.08 30.39 21.77
CA ILE A 146 2.31 30.54 22.53
C ILE A 146 2.99 31.74 21.89
N GLY A 147 2.54 32.95 22.24
CA GLY A 147 3.34 34.12 22.02
C GLY A 147 4.67 33.79 22.68
N LEU A 148 5.73 33.59 21.88
CA LEU A 148 7.04 33.94 22.39
C LEU A 148 6.82 35.35 22.94
N PRO A 149 7.04 35.58 24.24
CA PRO A 149 6.82 36.88 24.81
C PRO A 149 7.68 37.82 23.97
N ILE A 150 7.05 38.64 23.13
CA ILE A 150 7.68 39.86 22.70
C ILE A 150 7.74 40.63 24.00
N ASN A 151 8.89 40.53 24.65
CA ASN A 151 9.18 41.34 25.80
C ASN A 151 9.24 42.75 25.22
N ASP A 152 8.12 43.48 25.25
CA ASP A 152 8.04 44.85 24.74
C ASP A 152 9.11 45.75 25.41
N LEU A 153 9.62 45.31 26.57
CA LEU A 153 10.77 45.88 27.25
C LEU A 153 12.10 45.73 26.47
N GLU A 154 12.33 44.62 25.77
CA GLU A 154 13.55 44.40 24.96
C GLU A 154 13.47 45.07 23.58
N ALA A 155 12.27 45.24 23.03
CA ALA A 155 12.05 45.95 21.77
C ALA A 155 12.21 47.48 21.91
N GLN A 156 11.97 48.04 23.09
CA GLN A 156 12.20 49.46 23.38
C GLN A 156 13.68 49.81 23.65
N THR A 157 14.50 48.86 24.09
CA THR A 157 15.94 49.09 24.32
C THR A 157 16.82 49.09 23.04
N LEU A 158 16.28 48.72 21.88
CA LEU A 158 17.01 48.72 20.61
C LEU A 158 16.83 49.99 19.76
N MET A 159 16.05 50.97 20.25
CA MET A 159 15.90 52.30 19.63
C MET A 159 16.49 53.44 20.47
N GLU A 160 17.17 53.13 21.58
CA GLU A 160 17.95 54.07 22.38
C GLU A 160 19.41 53.59 22.53
N GLU A 161 20.15 53.51 21.42
CA GLU A 161 21.61 53.76 21.37
C GLU A 161 22.01 54.45 20.06
#